data_AF-A0A2V8J068-F1
#
_entry.id   AF-A0A2V8J068-F1
#
_cell.length_a   1.000
_cell.length_b   1.000
_cell.length_c   1.000
_cell.angle_alpha   90.00
_cell.angle_beta   90.00
_cell.angle_gamma   90.00
#
_symmetry.space_group_name_H-M   'P 1'
#
loop_
_entity.id
_entity.type
_entity.pdbx_description
1 polymer ?
#
loop_
_entity_poly.entity_id
_entity_poly.type
_entity_poly.pdbx_seq_one_letter_code
_entity_poly.pdbx_strand_id
1 'polypeptide(L)'
;MRSCARATARPSVLAISIVVAGAGLHAGPSGSAVPARPDDKTIVHVLNRIGSGPRPGDIERVRVIGLGAYIDQQLHPERIADDDMPGRLASLPTLRMSARELARDYFAAAMEARRTAAPRDEQSPRTPDEIDRQRKRRVPLDEMSQQKILRAAFSDRQLEEVMTDFWFNHFNVCWIV
;
A
#
# COMPACT_ATOMS: atom_id res chain seq x y z
N MET A 1 49.78 51.22 -78.56
CA MET A 1 48.53 50.43 -78.75
C MET A 1 48.45 49.47 -77.56
N ARG A 2 47.83 49.79 -76.41
CA ARG A 2 46.38 49.77 -76.08
C ARG A 2 45.63 48.52 -76.55
N SER A 3 44.94 47.88 -75.59
CA SER A 3 43.88 46.85 -75.68
C SER A 3 44.32 45.38 -75.89
N CYS A 4 43.69 44.35 -75.30
CA CYS A 4 42.47 44.27 -74.48
C CYS A 4 42.44 42.92 -73.71
N ALA A 5 41.83 42.91 -72.53
CA ALA A 5 41.60 41.75 -71.68
C ALA A 5 40.47 40.83 -72.19
N ARG A 6 40.51 39.55 -71.80
CA ARG A 6 39.29 38.75 -71.51
C ARG A 6 39.57 37.78 -70.36
N ALA A 7 39.10 38.17 -69.18
CA ALA A 7 38.98 37.30 -68.02
C ALA A 7 37.77 36.38 -68.21
N THR A 8 37.98 35.06 -68.10
CA THR A 8 36.91 34.06 -68.05
C THR A 8 36.62 33.76 -66.59
N ALA A 9 35.49 34.28 -66.09
CA ALA A 9 34.98 33.99 -64.75
C ALA A 9 34.45 32.54 -64.72
N ARG A 10 35.03 31.70 -63.86
CA ARG A 10 34.47 30.39 -63.49
C ARG A 10 33.48 30.61 -62.33
N PRO A 11 32.22 30.15 -62.40
CA PRO A 11 31.32 30.24 -61.26
C PRO A 11 31.74 29.18 -60.23
N SER A 12 32.15 29.66 -59.04
CA SER A 12 32.37 28.83 -57.86
C SER A 12 31.01 28.30 -57.37
N VAL A 13 30.77 27.00 -57.50
CA VAL A 13 29.64 26.33 -56.84
C VAL A 13 30.04 26.09 -55.39
N LEU A 14 29.55 26.95 -54.49
CA LEU A 14 29.68 26.78 -53.05
C LEU A 14 28.72 25.67 -52.61
N ALA A 15 29.24 24.45 -52.40
CA ALA A 15 28.47 23.37 -51.81
C ALA A 15 28.23 23.67 -50.33
N ILE A 16 27.01 24.10 -49.99
CA ILE A 16 26.56 24.25 -48.61
C ILE A 16 26.38 22.84 -48.03
N SER A 17 27.36 22.39 -47.26
CA SER A 17 27.25 21.17 -46.46
C SER A 17 26.36 21.48 -45.26
N ILE A 18 25.12 20.96 -45.28
CA ILE A 18 24.24 20.96 -44.11
C ILE A 18 24.85 19.96 -43.11
N VAL A 19 25.48 20.49 -42.07
CA VAL A 19 25.83 19.71 -40.89
C VAL A 19 24.54 19.50 -40.10
N VAL A 20 23.94 18.32 -40.25
CA VAL A 20 22.88 17.87 -39.34
C VAL A 20 23.55 17.61 -38.00
N ALA A 21 23.46 18.58 -37.09
CA ALA A 21 23.79 18.37 -35.69
C ALA A 21 22.78 17.36 -35.13
N GLY A 22 23.17 16.10 -35.11
CA GLY A 22 22.49 15.07 -34.35
C GLY A 22 22.57 15.46 -32.87
N ALA A 23 21.52 16.11 -32.37
CA ALA A 23 21.26 16.19 -30.94
C ALA A 23 21.00 14.76 -30.47
N GLY A 24 22.09 14.04 -30.17
CA GLY A 24 22.00 12.79 -29.44
C GLY A 24 21.32 13.10 -28.12
N LEU A 25 20.09 12.61 -27.97
CA LEU A 25 19.47 12.45 -26.67
C LEU A 25 20.44 11.60 -25.84
N HIS A 26 21.31 12.25 -25.06
CA HIS A 26 22.02 11.60 -23.99
C HIS A 26 20.98 11.26 -22.93
N ALA A 27 20.36 10.10 -23.09
CA ALA A 27 19.80 9.37 -21.96
C ALA A 27 20.99 9.07 -21.03
N GLY A 28 21.31 10.02 -20.17
CA GLY A 28 22.20 9.77 -19.03
C GLY A 28 21.64 8.57 -18.26
N PRO A 29 22.50 7.79 -17.58
CA PRO A 29 22.02 6.68 -16.77
C PRO A 29 20.95 7.25 -15.85
N SER A 30 19.71 6.74 -15.96
CA SER A 30 18.66 7.07 -15.02
C SER A 30 19.12 6.53 -13.67
N GLY A 31 19.88 7.35 -12.94
CA GLY A 31 20.20 7.08 -11.56
C GLY A 31 18.89 6.84 -10.85
N SER A 32 18.80 5.76 -10.08
CA SER A 32 17.64 5.50 -9.25
C SER A 32 17.34 6.76 -8.44
N ALA A 33 16.08 7.21 -8.45
CA ALA A 33 15.64 8.32 -7.60
C ALA A 33 15.77 7.97 -6.10
N VAL A 34 15.97 6.68 -5.77
CA VAL A 34 16.18 6.21 -4.42
C VAL A 34 17.64 6.43 -4.02
N PRO A 35 17.91 7.13 -2.89
CA PRO A 35 19.27 7.34 -2.41
C PRO A 35 20.01 6.02 -2.15
N ALA A 36 21.23 5.90 -2.67
CA ALA A 36 22.07 4.71 -2.45
C ALA A 36 22.54 4.55 -0.99
N ARG A 37 22.65 5.66 -0.25
CA ARG A 37 23.03 5.71 1.17
C ARG A 37 22.07 6.62 1.93
N PRO A 38 20.85 6.15 2.23
CA PRO A 38 19.86 6.96 2.94
C PRO A 38 20.27 7.12 4.41
N ASP A 39 19.96 8.28 4.98
CA ASP A 39 20.02 8.48 6.43
C ASP A 39 18.79 7.87 7.13
N ASP A 40 18.84 7.81 8.45
CA ASP A 40 17.80 7.23 9.31
C ASP A 40 16.45 7.90 9.10
N LYS A 41 16.45 9.23 8.92
CA LYS A 41 15.23 10.01 8.73
C LYS A 41 14.53 9.63 7.43
N THR A 42 15.30 9.41 6.37
CA THR A 42 14.81 8.96 5.08
C THR A 42 14.24 7.54 5.18
N ILE A 43 14.93 6.63 5.87
CA ILE A 43 14.44 5.25 6.09
C ILE A 43 13.11 5.29 6.87
N VAL A 44 13.05 6.01 7.99
CA VAL A 44 11.83 6.16 8.79
C VAL A 44 10.71 6.80 7.98
N HIS A 45 11.00 7.81 7.17
CA HIS A 45 10.01 8.44 6.31
C HIS A 45 9.38 7.44 5.33
N VAL A 46 10.19 6.60 4.69
CA VAL A 46 9.68 5.56 3.79
C VAL A 46 8.88 4.52 4.55
N LEU A 47 9.37 4.01 5.69
CA LEU A 47 8.64 3.04 6.52
C LEU A 47 7.26 3.55 6.97
N ASN A 48 7.15 4.84 7.29
CA ASN A 48 5.87 5.47 7.61
C ASN A 48 4.95 5.67 6.40
N ARG A 49 5.51 5.73 5.18
CA ARG A 49 4.74 6.01 3.97
C ARG A 49 4.20 4.75 3.31
N ILE A 50 4.96 3.65 3.36
CA ILE A 50 4.62 2.38 2.71
C ILE A 50 4.39 1.25 3.71
N GLY A 51 4.14 1.58 4.97
CA GLY A 51 3.86 0.62 6.04
C GLY A 51 3.17 1.27 7.22
N SER A 52 2.95 0.48 8.27
CA SER A 52 2.34 0.97 9.52
C SER A 52 3.32 1.74 10.42
N GLY A 53 4.53 1.98 9.94
CA GLY A 53 5.63 2.61 10.66
C GLY A 53 6.77 1.64 11.00
N PRO A 54 7.92 2.16 11.49
CA PRO A 54 9.10 1.35 11.81
C PRO A 54 8.87 0.46 13.04
N ARG A 55 9.09 -0.84 12.90
CA ARG A 55 9.16 -1.80 14.00
C ARG A 55 10.60 -1.89 14.54
N PRO A 56 10.81 -2.41 15.76
CA PRO A 56 12.15 -2.67 16.27
C PRO A 56 12.96 -3.53 15.27
N GLY A 57 14.10 -3.03 14.81
CA GLY A 57 14.96 -3.73 13.84
C GLY A 57 14.69 -3.44 12.36
N ASP A 58 13.59 -2.76 12.00
CA ASP A 58 13.28 -2.48 10.59
C ASP A 58 14.29 -1.50 9.97
N ILE A 59 14.78 -0.52 10.73
CA ILE A 59 15.77 0.44 10.23
C ILE A 59 17.08 -0.30 9.89
N GLU A 60 17.54 -1.16 10.79
CA GLU A 60 18.72 -1.99 10.62
C GLU A 60 18.55 -2.94 9.43
N ARG A 61 17.39 -3.59 9.30
CA ARG A 61 17.07 -4.45 8.16
C ARG A 61 17.17 -3.67 6.84
N VAL A 62 16.55 -2.50 6.75
CA VAL A 62 16.58 -1.65 5.54
C VAL A 62 17.99 -1.18 5.21
N ARG A 63 18.85 -0.92 6.21
CA ARG A 63 20.27 -0.61 5.95
C ARG A 63 21.02 -1.78 5.34
N VAL A 64 20.76 -3.00 5.80
CA VAL A 64 21.45 -4.21 5.32
C VAL A 64 21.06 -4.52 3.88
N ILE A 65 19.76 -4.50 3.56
CA ILE A 65 19.28 -4.84 2.21
C ILE A 65 19.34 -3.65 1.24
N GLY A 66 19.35 -2.42 1.75
CA GLY A 66 19.27 -1.19 0.99
C GLY A 66 17.82 -0.74 0.75
N LEU A 67 17.58 0.57 0.79
CA LEU A 67 16.25 1.17 0.67
C LEU A 67 15.57 0.87 -0.68
N GLY A 68 16.32 0.86 -1.78
CA GLY A 68 15.78 0.52 -3.10
C GLY A 68 15.27 -0.92 -3.17
N ALA A 69 16.05 -1.87 -2.62
CA ALA A 69 15.64 -3.27 -2.57
C ALA A 69 14.45 -3.49 -1.64
N TYR A 70 14.38 -2.77 -0.51
CA TYR A 70 13.21 -2.80 0.37
C TYR A 70 11.94 -2.33 -0.37
N ILE A 71 12.01 -1.20 -1.09
CA ILE A 71 10.86 -0.70 -1.86
C ILE A 71 10.44 -1.70 -2.94
N ASP A 72 11.40 -2.29 -3.67
CA ASP A 72 11.11 -3.31 -4.69
C ASP A 72 10.41 -4.54 -4.10
N GLN A 73 10.86 -5.02 -2.93
CA GLN A 73 10.20 -6.12 -2.21
C GLN A 73 8.76 -5.77 -1.87
N GLN A 74 8.49 -4.56 -1.36
CA GLN A 74 7.14 -4.13 -0.98
C GLN A 74 6.19 -4.00 -2.19
N LEU A 75 6.71 -3.68 -3.37
CA LEU A 75 5.94 -3.64 -4.62
C LEU A 75 5.65 -5.05 -5.17
N HIS A 76 6.36 -6.07 -4.69
CA HIS A 76 6.25 -7.47 -5.09
C HIS A 76 6.01 -8.38 -3.88
N PRO A 77 4.84 -8.26 -3.22
CA PRO A 77 4.53 -8.98 -1.98
C PRO A 77 4.62 -10.51 -2.13
N GLU A 78 4.40 -11.05 -3.33
CA GLU A 78 4.56 -12.47 -3.67
C GLU A 78 5.99 -13.00 -3.43
N ARG A 79 6.98 -12.11 -3.38
CA ARG A 79 8.40 -12.45 -3.09
C ARG A 79 8.71 -12.44 -1.59
N ILE A 80 7.80 -11.96 -0.75
CA ILE A 80 7.96 -11.86 0.69
C ILE A 80 7.26 -13.05 1.34
N ALA A 81 8.02 -13.89 2.05
CA ALA A 81 7.45 -14.96 2.87
C ALA A 81 6.65 -14.36 4.04
N ASP A 82 5.48 -14.92 4.32
CA ASP A 82 4.57 -14.48 5.39
C ASP A 82 4.01 -15.70 6.15
N ASP A 83 4.89 -16.66 6.40
CA ASP A 83 4.53 -18.01 6.86
C ASP A 83 4.06 -18.03 8.33
N ASP A 84 4.43 -17.03 9.11
CA ASP A 84 4.03 -16.88 10.51
C ASP A 84 2.57 -16.43 10.67
N MET A 85 2.02 -15.70 9.68
CA MET A 85 0.70 -15.08 9.79
C MET A 85 -0.45 -16.09 9.94
N PRO A 86 -0.52 -17.20 9.20
CA PRO A 86 -1.53 -18.23 9.43
C PRO A 86 -1.57 -18.76 10.87
N GLY A 87 -0.40 -18.91 11.52
CA GLY A 87 -0.30 -19.33 12.91
C GLY A 87 -0.85 -18.27 13.88
N ARG A 88 -0.54 -16.99 13.62
CA ARG A 88 -1.03 -15.86 14.43
C ARG A 88 -2.55 -15.66 14.31
N LEU A 89 -3.13 -15.97 13.16
CA LEU A 89 -4.58 -15.83 12.92
C LEU A 89 -5.38 -17.06 13.34
N ALA A 90 -4.74 -18.16 13.72
CA ALA A 90 -5.41 -19.42 14.05
C ALA A 90 -6.37 -19.29 15.24
N SER A 91 -6.14 -18.34 16.15
CA SER A 91 -6.99 -18.09 17.32
C SER A 91 -8.24 -17.25 17.02
N LEU A 92 -8.45 -16.83 15.77
CA LEU A 92 -9.57 -15.99 15.34
C LEU A 92 -10.53 -16.82 14.46
N PRO A 93 -11.41 -17.64 15.07
CA PRO A 93 -12.22 -18.62 14.35
C PRO A 93 -13.18 -17.99 13.33
N THR A 94 -13.67 -16.77 13.58
CA THR A 94 -14.61 -16.10 12.66
C THR A 94 -13.99 -15.80 11.30
N LEU A 95 -12.66 -15.67 11.22
CA LEU A 95 -11.94 -15.42 9.96
C LEU A 95 -11.98 -16.62 9.02
N ARG A 96 -12.25 -17.82 9.54
CA ARG A 96 -12.32 -19.07 8.76
C ARG A 96 -13.76 -19.46 8.41
N MET A 97 -14.73 -18.73 8.91
CA MET A 97 -16.14 -18.98 8.64
C MET A 97 -16.52 -18.42 7.27
N SER A 98 -17.40 -19.12 6.58
CA SER A 98 -18.05 -18.58 5.39
C SER A 98 -19.02 -17.45 5.76
N ALA A 99 -19.32 -16.57 4.80
CA ALA A 99 -20.33 -15.53 4.97
C ALA A 99 -21.70 -16.10 5.40
N ARG A 100 -22.05 -17.31 4.96
CA ARG A 100 -23.30 -18.01 5.34
C ARG A 100 -23.28 -18.45 6.81
N GLU A 101 -22.15 -18.94 7.31
CA GLU A 101 -22.01 -19.31 8.72
C GLU A 101 -22.07 -18.09 9.62
N LEU A 102 -21.33 -17.01 9.28
CA LEU A 102 -21.40 -15.74 10.00
C LEU A 102 -22.83 -15.18 10.04
N ALA A 103 -23.55 -15.22 8.91
CA ALA A 103 -24.93 -14.77 8.83
C ALA A 103 -25.87 -15.55 9.75
N ARG A 104 -25.70 -16.87 9.83
CA ARG A 104 -26.53 -17.73 10.67
C ARG A 104 -26.22 -17.58 12.15
N ASP A 105 -24.94 -17.62 12.51
CA ASP A 105 -24.50 -17.80 13.89
C ASP A 105 -24.42 -16.47 14.66
N TYR A 106 -24.23 -15.35 13.95
CA TYR A 106 -24.05 -14.03 14.54
C TYR A 106 -25.10 -13.00 14.07
N PHE A 107 -25.40 -12.90 12.78
CA PHE A 107 -26.26 -11.81 12.27
C PHE A 107 -27.76 -12.10 12.39
N ALA A 108 -28.23 -13.32 12.12
CA ALA A 108 -29.65 -13.67 12.20
C ALA A 108 -30.20 -13.45 13.62
N ALA A 109 -29.51 -13.99 14.62
CA ALA A 109 -29.84 -13.79 16.03
C ALA A 109 -29.80 -12.29 16.43
N ALA A 110 -28.86 -11.52 15.87
CA ALA A 110 -28.78 -10.08 16.14
C ALA A 110 -29.98 -9.31 15.55
N MET A 111 -30.41 -9.68 14.34
CA MET A 111 -31.54 -9.07 13.64
C MET A 111 -32.87 -9.38 14.30
N GLU A 112 -33.12 -10.64 14.67
CA GLU A 112 -34.33 -11.05 15.38
C GLU A 112 -34.47 -10.31 16.71
N ALA A 113 -33.40 -10.28 17.48
CA ALA A 113 -33.42 -9.59 18.75
C ALA A 113 -33.48 -8.05 18.64
N ARG A 114 -33.21 -7.46 17.46
CA ARG A 114 -33.55 -6.05 17.18
C ARG A 114 -35.04 -5.89 16.87
N ARG A 115 -35.64 -6.84 16.15
CA ARG A 115 -37.07 -6.82 15.78
C ARG A 115 -37.99 -7.00 16.98
N THR A 116 -37.61 -7.86 17.92
CA THR A 116 -38.41 -8.16 19.12
C THR A 116 -38.05 -7.29 20.32
N ALA A 117 -37.10 -6.37 20.20
CA ALA A 117 -36.72 -5.48 21.28
C ALA A 117 -37.85 -4.47 21.54
N ALA A 118 -38.39 -4.48 22.75
CA ALA A 118 -39.24 -3.38 23.23
C ALA A 118 -38.39 -2.11 23.39
N PRO A 119 -38.98 -0.91 23.21
CA PRO A 119 -38.32 0.35 23.56
C PRO A 119 -37.85 0.27 25.02
N ARG A 120 -36.58 0.56 25.23
CA ARG A 120 -35.91 0.39 26.52
C ARG A 120 -35.61 1.77 27.08
N ASP A 121 -35.95 1.98 28.36
CA ASP A 121 -35.49 3.18 29.07
C ASP A 121 -33.97 3.16 29.15
N GLU A 122 -33.33 4.21 28.64
CA GLU A 122 -31.87 4.33 28.57
C GLU A 122 -31.20 4.28 29.96
N GLN A 123 -31.92 4.69 31.02
CA GLN A 123 -31.43 4.65 32.39
C GLN A 123 -31.52 3.27 33.07
N SER A 124 -32.21 2.28 32.49
CA SER A 124 -32.29 0.95 33.10
C SER A 124 -30.96 0.18 32.94
N PRO A 125 -30.41 -0.46 33.99
CA PRO A 125 -29.19 -1.27 33.87
C PRO A 125 -29.40 -2.47 32.92
N ARG A 126 -28.35 -2.88 32.18
CA ARG A 126 -28.38 -4.10 31.35
C ARG A 126 -28.35 -5.35 32.21
N THR A 127 -29.14 -6.36 31.84
CA THR A 127 -29.07 -7.67 32.50
C THR A 127 -27.81 -8.44 32.02
N PRO A 128 -27.29 -9.40 32.82
CA PRO A 128 -26.15 -10.22 32.41
C PRO A 128 -26.33 -10.90 31.04
N ASP A 129 -27.53 -11.42 30.75
CA ASP A 129 -27.84 -12.09 29.47
C ASP A 129 -27.89 -11.11 28.28
N GLU A 130 -28.27 -9.86 28.51
CA GLU A 130 -28.21 -8.81 27.49
C GLU A 130 -26.75 -8.44 27.17
N ILE A 131 -25.91 -8.33 28.20
CA ILE A 131 -24.46 -8.07 28.05
C ILE A 131 -23.79 -9.21 27.28
N ASP A 132 -24.10 -10.46 27.63
CA ASP A 132 -23.55 -11.62 26.95
C ASP A 132 -23.94 -11.69 25.47
N ARG A 133 -25.23 -11.51 25.17
CA ARG A 133 -25.72 -11.43 23.78
C ARG A 133 -25.04 -10.29 23.02
N GLN A 134 -24.86 -9.13 23.64
CA GLN A 134 -24.19 -8.01 23.00
C GLN A 134 -22.71 -8.31 22.72
N ARG A 135 -22.01 -8.94 23.68
CA ARG A 135 -20.62 -9.38 23.49
C ARG A 135 -20.51 -10.34 22.32
N LYS A 136 -21.37 -11.38 22.29
CA LYS A 136 -21.38 -12.38 21.21
C LYS A 136 -21.59 -11.76 19.83
N ARG A 137 -22.48 -10.76 19.72
CA ARG A 137 -22.70 -10.03 18.45
C ARG A 137 -21.48 -9.29 17.93
N ARG A 138 -20.60 -8.83 18.83
CA ARG A 138 -19.42 -8.05 18.46
C ARG A 138 -18.22 -8.90 18.09
N VAL A 139 -18.22 -10.19 18.46
CA VAL A 139 -17.09 -11.10 18.21
C VAL A 139 -16.55 -11.04 16.77
N PRO A 140 -17.37 -11.09 15.69
CA PRO A 140 -16.82 -11.02 14.33
C PRO A 140 -16.10 -9.68 14.02
N LEU A 141 -16.60 -8.57 14.56
CA LEU A 141 -15.99 -7.25 14.39
C LEU A 141 -14.71 -7.11 15.22
N ASP A 142 -14.73 -7.64 16.45
CA ASP A 142 -13.60 -7.59 17.37
C ASP A 142 -12.45 -8.48 16.85
N GLU A 143 -12.74 -9.66 16.30
CA GLU A 143 -11.74 -10.54 15.68
C GLU A 143 -11.18 -9.97 14.37
N MET A 144 -12.02 -9.33 13.54
CA MET A 144 -11.54 -8.62 12.35
C MET A 144 -10.60 -7.46 12.71
N SER A 145 -10.91 -6.72 13.77
CA SER A 145 -10.03 -5.66 14.28
C SER A 145 -8.69 -6.23 14.79
N GLN A 146 -8.72 -7.36 15.50
CA GLN A 146 -7.52 -8.06 15.93
C GLN A 146 -6.66 -8.52 14.74
N GLN A 147 -7.28 -9.05 13.68
CA GLN A 147 -6.57 -9.43 12.46
C GLN A 147 -5.78 -8.26 11.87
N LYS A 148 -6.40 -7.08 11.76
CA LYS A 148 -5.72 -5.88 11.22
C LYS A 148 -4.51 -5.50 12.05
N ILE A 149 -4.63 -5.50 13.37
CA ILE A 149 -3.53 -5.19 14.28
C ILE A 149 -2.41 -6.22 14.15
N LEU A 150 -2.74 -7.52 14.09
CA LEU A 150 -1.75 -8.58 13.94
C LEU A 150 -0.99 -8.44 12.61
N ARG A 151 -1.71 -8.18 11.51
CA ARG A 151 -1.10 -7.94 10.19
C ARG A 151 -0.20 -6.72 10.19
N ALA A 152 -0.66 -5.59 10.72
CA ALA A 152 0.15 -4.37 10.82
C ALA A 152 1.43 -4.58 11.65
N ALA A 153 1.34 -5.33 12.75
CA ALA A 153 2.46 -5.57 13.65
C ALA A 153 3.47 -6.61 13.11
N PHE A 154 2.98 -7.69 12.49
CA PHE A 154 3.81 -8.88 12.23
C PHE A 154 4.02 -9.22 10.76
N SER A 155 3.16 -8.77 9.85
CA SER A 155 3.34 -9.04 8.42
C SER A 155 4.57 -8.30 7.89
N ASP A 156 5.38 -8.97 7.08
CA ASP A 156 6.47 -8.32 6.35
C ASP A 156 6.00 -7.64 5.05
N ARG A 157 4.75 -7.88 4.64
CA ARG A 157 4.11 -7.29 3.44
C ARG A 157 3.42 -5.96 3.76
N GLN A 158 4.14 -5.06 4.42
CA GLN A 158 3.61 -3.82 4.98
C GLN A 158 2.83 -2.95 3.98
N LEU A 159 3.30 -2.81 2.74
CA LEU A 159 2.60 -2.04 1.72
C LEU A 159 1.28 -2.71 1.32
N GLU A 160 1.26 -4.02 1.15
CA GLU A 160 0.03 -4.78 0.84
C GLU A 160 -1.01 -4.59 1.94
N GLU A 161 -0.59 -4.64 3.21
CA GLU A 161 -1.50 -4.46 4.35
C GLU A 161 -2.10 -3.05 4.40
N VAL A 162 -1.27 -2.02 4.22
CA VAL A 162 -1.74 -0.62 4.19
C VAL A 162 -2.68 -0.38 3.01
N MET A 163 -2.37 -0.91 1.83
CA MET A 163 -3.24 -0.78 0.67
C MET A 163 -4.56 -1.53 0.89
N THR A 164 -4.52 -2.74 1.45
CA THR A 164 -5.72 -3.51 1.77
C THR A 164 -6.63 -2.77 2.76
N ASP A 165 -6.06 -2.20 3.82
CA ASP A 165 -6.82 -1.41 4.78
C ASP A 165 -7.37 -0.12 4.15
N PHE A 166 -6.59 0.56 3.31
CA PHE A 166 -7.04 1.74 2.58
C PHE A 166 -8.26 1.45 1.71
N TRP A 167 -8.19 0.42 0.85
CA TRP A 167 -9.31 0.05 -0.03
C TRP A 167 -10.52 -0.40 0.79
N PHE A 168 -10.31 -1.15 1.87
CA PHE A 168 -11.38 -1.57 2.76
C PHE A 168 -12.10 -0.35 3.37
N ASN A 169 -11.35 0.63 3.90
CA ASN A 169 -11.92 1.81 4.53
C ASN A 169 -12.50 2.82 3.52
N HIS A 170 -11.98 2.87 2.29
CA HIS A 170 -12.43 3.85 1.30
C HIS A 170 -13.65 3.37 0.51
N PHE A 171 -13.77 2.06 0.26
CA PHE A 171 -14.86 1.51 -0.58
C PHE A 171 -15.96 0.78 0.21
N ASN A 172 -15.74 0.43 1.48
CA ASN A 172 -16.78 -0.21 2.31
C ASN A 172 -17.43 0.73 3.34
N VAL A 173 -17.13 2.03 3.31
CA VAL A 173 -17.89 3.02 4.06
C VAL A 173 -19.14 3.39 3.27
N CYS A 174 -20.21 2.63 3.50
CA CYS A 174 -21.56 3.11 3.26
C CYS A 174 -21.83 4.22 4.27
N TRP A 175 -21.87 5.47 3.80
CA TRP A 175 -22.36 6.59 4.59
C TRP A 175 -23.80 6.29 5.01
N ILE A 176 -23.99 5.86 6.26
CA ILE A 176 -25.22 6.12 7.00
C ILE A 176 -25.04 7.53 7.57
N VAL A 177 -25.56 8.50 6.83
CA VAL A 177 -26.13 9.73 7.38
C VAL A 177 -27.61 9.68 7.08
#